data_AF-A0A3Q9JNM8-F1
#
_entry.id   AF-A0A3Q9JNM8-F1
#
_cell.length_a   1.000
_cell.length_b   1.000
_cell.length_c   1.000
_cell.angle_alpha   90.00
_cell.angle_beta   90.00
_cell.angle_gamma   90.00
#
_symmetry.space_group_name_H-M   'P 1'
#
loop_
_entity.id
_entity.type
_entity.pdbx_description
1 polymer ?
#
loop_
_entity_poly.entity_id
_entity_poly.type
_entity_poly.pdbx_seq_one_letter_code
_entity_poly.pdbx_strand_id
1 'polypeptide(L)'
;MTAKHNKLGRIFIILSLITSYTYANVQVCKTQDIIDKMEQRLDKITDYQVTIKSIVNNQQPAEMVVASKRPDLLKATIKISDNDTLTIVYDQQYQWIEEANMVYKVDLSKIKQRTPERPFNTDYSLAGGLLSGEDYVGTIKTILSIYDLKASCKGKEITLKGNINIEKFTKYTQIRQLNIPQDDFVKQFANTLKTATLSVNKDSYLVNKYSLVGTDQFKAYFSHYDFAPLTAEQLSFKLPKGLTPIDITPGAPDALPVPATDNDIAPDKTTPHN
;
A
#
# COMPACT_ATOMS: atom_id res chain seq x y z
N MET A 1 -7.24 62.26 46.22
CA MET A 1 -7.99 61.00 46.01
C MET A 1 -7.61 60.42 44.65
N THR A 2 -6.51 59.67 44.55
CA THR A 2 -5.96 59.21 43.25
C THR A 2 -5.26 57.87 43.45
N ALA A 3 -6.01 56.80 43.71
CA ALA A 3 -5.41 55.46 43.85
C ALA A 3 -6.36 54.28 43.60
N LYS A 4 -7.51 54.46 42.92
CA LYS A 4 -8.46 53.36 42.66
C LYS A 4 -8.64 52.96 41.19
N HIS A 5 -8.10 53.71 40.23
CA HIS A 5 -8.32 53.41 38.79
C HIS A 5 -7.24 52.57 38.10
N ASN A 6 -6.18 52.14 38.81
CA ASN A 6 -5.06 51.42 38.16
C ASN A 6 -5.07 49.89 38.34
N LYS A 7 -6.03 49.33 39.11
CA LYS A 7 -6.16 47.86 39.30
C LYS A 7 -7.04 47.19 38.26
N LEU A 8 -8.16 47.80 37.85
CA LEU A 8 -9.05 47.22 36.83
C LEU A 8 -8.42 47.19 35.43
N GLY A 9 -7.69 48.24 35.04
CA GLY A 9 -7.01 48.29 33.74
C GLY A 9 -5.91 47.22 33.58
N ARG A 10 -5.20 46.89 34.67
CA ARG A 10 -4.18 45.84 34.68
C ARG A 10 -4.77 44.42 34.64
N ILE A 11 -5.93 44.20 35.27
CA ILE A 11 -6.63 42.91 35.19
C ILE A 11 -7.17 42.66 33.77
N PHE A 12 -7.67 43.71 33.09
CA PHE A 12 -8.15 43.58 31.70
C PHE A 12 -7.03 43.25 30.70
N ILE A 13 -5.84 43.84 30.86
CA ILE A 13 -4.68 43.56 30.00
C ILE A 13 -4.16 42.12 30.22
N ILE A 14 -4.17 41.63 31.46
CA ILE A 14 -3.76 40.25 31.76
C ILE A 14 -4.81 39.25 31.22
N LEU A 15 -6.12 39.54 31.32
CA LEU A 15 -7.15 38.68 30.75
C LEU A 15 -7.10 38.64 29.21
N SER A 16 -6.83 39.76 28.55
CA SER A 16 -6.71 39.81 27.08
C SER A 16 -5.41 39.17 26.57
N LEU A 17 -4.33 39.21 27.34
CA LEU A 17 -3.11 38.44 27.07
C LEU A 17 -3.30 36.94 27.30
N ILE A 18 -4.08 36.52 28.31
CA ILE A 18 -4.36 35.09 28.55
C ILE A 18 -5.30 34.52 27.47
N THR A 19 -6.26 35.28 26.95
CA THR A 19 -7.12 34.80 25.85
C THR A 19 -6.44 34.83 24.48
N SER A 20 -5.39 35.64 24.29
CA SER A 20 -4.57 35.61 23.07
C SER A 20 -3.44 34.57 23.13
N TYR A 21 -3.09 34.04 24.30
CA TYR A 21 -2.15 32.91 24.45
C TYR A 21 -2.81 31.52 24.48
N THR A 22 -4.15 31.43 24.57
CA THR A 22 -4.87 30.14 24.49
C THR A 22 -5.44 29.83 23.11
N TYR A 23 -5.28 30.72 22.12
CA TYR A 23 -5.24 30.30 20.72
C TYR A 23 -3.89 29.64 20.43
N ALA A 24 -3.60 28.56 21.16
CA ALA A 24 -2.67 27.55 20.67
C ALA A 24 -3.18 27.17 19.28
N ASN A 25 -2.42 27.54 18.25
CA ASN A 25 -2.57 27.17 16.84
C ASN A 25 -3.35 25.85 16.70
N VAL A 26 -4.69 25.93 16.65
CA VAL A 26 -5.52 24.81 16.22
C VAL A 26 -5.33 24.83 14.71
N GLN A 27 -4.21 24.27 14.27
CA GLN A 27 -3.93 24.10 12.86
C GLN A 27 -5.08 23.26 12.32
N VAL A 28 -5.99 23.93 11.62
CA VAL A 28 -7.14 23.29 11.00
C VAL A 28 -6.58 22.31 9.99
N CYS A 29 -6.68 21.02 10.29
CA CYS A 29 -6.25 19.98 9.39
C CYS A 29 -7.29 19.77 8.31
N LYS A 30 -7.15 20.53 7.22
CA LYS A 30 -7.89 20.31 5.99
C LYS A 30 -7.38 19.02 5.34
N THR A 31 -8.27 18.06 5.16
CA THR A 31 -7.92 16.76 4.57
C THR A 31 -7.19 16.91 3.24
N GLN A 32 -7.70 17.75 2.33
CA GLN A 32 -7.11 17.89 1.00
C GLN A 32 -5.68 18.40 1.07
N ASP A 33 -5.40 19.45 1.87
CA ASP A 33 -4.04 19.95 2.07
C ASP A 33 -3.07 18.88 2.59
N ILE A 34 -3.55 17.92 3.40
CA ILE A 34 -2.73 16.79 3.88
C ILE A 34 -2.46 15.81 2.74
N ILE A 35 -3.50 15.43 1.99
CA ILE A 35 -3.39 14.52 0.85
C ILE A 35 -2.42 15.09 -0.18
N ASP A 36 -2.59 16.36 -0.58
CA ASP A 36 -1.72 17.03 -1.56
C ASP A 36 -0.25 17.03 -1.13
N LYS A 37 0.02 17.28 0.15
CA LYS A 37 1.40 17.25 0.70
C LYS A 37 1.97 15.84 0.73
N MET A 38 1.16 14.83 1.05
CA MET A 38 1.59 13.43 0.98
C MET A 38 1.90 13.03 -0.46
N GLU A 39 1.04 13.37 -1.42
CA GLU A 39 1.25 13.07 -2.84
C GLU A 39 2.51 13.77 -3.37
N GLN A 40 2.67 15.07 -3.09
CA GLN A 40 3.90 15.80 -3.45
C GLN A 40 5.15 15.19 -2.83
N ARG A 41 5.06 14.66 -1.60
CA ARG A 41 6.18 13.97 -0.96
C ARG A 41 6.47 12.65 -1.65
N LEU A 42 5.44 11.83 -1.91
CA LEU A 42 5.55 10.55 -2.60
C LEU A 42 6.12 10.71 -4.01
N ASP A 43 5.68 11.72 -4.77
CA ASP A 43 6.16 11.99 -6.12
C ASP A 43 7.63 12.39 -6.17
N LYS A 44 8.19 12.93 -5.07
CA LYS A 44 9.62 13.27 -4.96
C LYS A 44 10.50 12.10 -4.51
N ILE A 45 9.93 11.01 -4.02
CA ILE A 45 10.69 9.83 -3.61
C ILE A 45 11.04 9.04 -4.87
N THR A 46 12.31 9.06 -5.26
CA THR A 46 12.83 8.29 -6.41
C THR A 46 13.45 6.98 -5.99
N ASP A 47 14.18 6.99 -4.88
CA ASP A 47 14.84 5.85 -4.28
C ASP A 47 14.44 5.77 -2.81
N TYR A 48 14.18 4.56 -2.31
CA TYR A 48 13.96 4.36 -0.87
C TYR A 48 14.29 2.94 -0.43
N GLN A 49 14.66 2.82 0.83
CA GLN A 49 14.60 1.58 1.60
C GLN A 49 13.68 1.78 2.82
N VAL A 50 12.89 0.77 3.14
CA VAL A 50 11.98 0.80 4.29
C VAL A 50 11.79 -0.59 4.86
N THR A 51 11.66 -0.67 6.19
CA THR A 51 11.26 -1.89 6.89
C THR A 51 9.76 -1.86 7.15
N ILE A 52 9.07 -2.93 6.77
CA ILE A 52 7.63 -3.06 6.85
C ILE A 52 7.29 -4.30 7.65
N LYS A 53 6.51 -4.10 8.70
CA LYS A 53 5.90 -5.20 9.45
C LYS A 53 4.43 -5.28 9.07
N SER A 54 4.03 -6.36 8.40
CA SER A 54 2.65 -6.59 7.97
C SER A 54 1.95 -7.61 8.86
N ILE A 55 0.64 -7.45 9.05
CA ILE A 55 -0.24 -8.36 9.78
C ILE A 55 -1.51 -8.52 8.96
N VAL A 56 -1.83 -9.76 8.59
CA VAL A 56 -3.06 -10.16 7.90
C VAL A 56 -3.94 -10.91 8.90
N ASN A 57 -5.22 -10.54 9.04
CA ASN A 57 -6.21 -11.24 9.86
C ASN A 57 -5.75 -11.58 11.30
N ASN A 58 -4.93 -10.70 11.89
CA ASN A 58 -4.30 -10.87 13.21
C ASN A 58 -3.44 -12.13 13.37
N GLN A 59 -2.94 -12.68 12.25
CA GLN A 59 -1.93 -13.73 12.23
C GLN A 59 -0.56 -13.19 12.67
N GLN A 60 0.43 -14.09 12.75
CA GLN A 60 1.80 -13.68 13.07
C GLN A 60 2.30 -12.62 12.07
N PRO A 61 3.00 -11.59 12.57
CA PRO A 61 3.51 -10.54 11.71
C PRO A 61 4.60 -11.08 10.78
N ALA A 62 4.54 -10.70 9.51
CA ALA A 62 5.66 -10.86 8.60
C ALA A 62 6.47 -9.56 8.59
N GLU A 63 7.79 -9.68 8.63
CA GLU A 63 8.69 -8.54 8.49
C GLU A 63 9.37 -8.61 7.13
N MET A 64 9.41 -7.47 6.44
CA MET A 64 10.05 -7.35 5.15
C MET A 64 10.87 -6.06 5.05
N VAL A 65 12.00 -6.13 4.37
CA VAL A 65 12.77 -4.96 3.96
C VAL A 65 12.56 -4.76 2.48
N VAL A 66 12.11 -3.57 2.09
CA VAL A 66 11.85 -3.20 0.70
C VAL A 66 12.80 -2.09 0.30
N ALA A 67 13.54 -2.29 -0.78
CA ALA A 67 14.35 -1.29 -1.45
C ALA A 67 13.81 -1.07 -2.88
N SER A 68 13.62 0.18 -3.28
CA SER A 68 13.01 0.51 -4.58
C SER A 68 13.65 1.73 -5.19
N LYS A 69 13.80 1.70 -6.52
CA LYS A 69 14.30 2.77 -7.36
C LYS A 69 13.39 2.92 -8.58
N ARG A 70 12.95 4.14 -8.84
CA ARG A 70 12.17 4.48 -10.03
C ARG A 70 13.00 4.31 -11.32
N PRO A 71 12.36 3.99 -12.47
CA PRO A 71 10.93 3.76 -12.62
C PRO A 71 10.46 2.42 -12.02
N ASP A 72 11.16 1.31 -12.28
CA ASP A 72 10.61 -0.03 -12.03
C ASP A 72 11.62 -1.04 -11.45
N LEU A 73 12.54 -0.59 -10.58
CA LEU A 73 13.46 -1.47 -9.85
C LEU A 73 13.01 -1.65 -8.40
N LEU A 74 13.01 -2.90 -7.95
CA LEU A 74 12.61 -3.21 -6.59
C LEU A 74 13.19 -4.52 -6.10
N LYS A 75 13.56 -4.55 -4.83
CA LYS A 75 13.95 -5.75 -4.10
C LYS A 75 13.24 -5.77 -2.76
N ALA A 76 12.54 -6.85 -2.46
CA ALA A 76 11.96 -7.12 -1.16
C ALA A 76 12.54 -8.41 -0.59
N THR A 77 12.90 -8.38 0.68
CA THR A 77 13.32 -9.57 1.42
C THR A 77 12.38 -9.74 2.61
N ILE A 78 11.66 -10.84 2.64
CA ILE A 78 10.66 -11.19 3.65
C ILE A 78 11.26 -12.26 4.55
N LYS A 79 11.24 -12.04 5.86
CA LYS A 79 11.64 -13.05 6.83
C LYS A 79 10.48 -14.02 7.06
N ILE A 80 10.64 -15.29 6.70
CA ILE A 80 9.66 -16.35 6.93
C ILE A 80 9.93 -17.04 8.28
N SER A 81 11.20 -17.35 8.54
CA SER A 81 11.67 -17.97 9.79
C SER A 81 13.02 -17.36 10.20
N ASP A 82 13.64 -17.84 11.27
CA ASP A 82 14.98 -17.39 11.66
C ASP A 82 16.06 -17.71 10.61
N ASN A 83 15.85 -18.76 9.81
CA ASN A 83 16.81 -19.21 8.80
C ASN A 83 16.30 -19.06 7.36
N ASP A 84 15.01 -18.79 7.17
CA ASP A 84 14.40 -18.75 5.84
C ASP A 84 13.93 -17.35 5.48
N THR A 85 14.34 -16.93 4.29
CA THR A 85 13.92 -15.67 3.68
C THR A 85 13.35 -15.92 2.29
N LEU A 86 12.31 -15.17 1.96
CA LEU A 86 11.79 -15.05 0.60
C LEU A 86 12.30 -13.74 0.00
N THR A 87 13.05 -13.82 -1.09
CA THR A 87 13.52 -12.62 -1.81
C THR A 87 12.75 -12.47 -3.11
N ILE A 88 12.20 -11.28 -3.32
CA ILE A 88 11.49 -10.90 -4.54
C ILE A 88 12.26 -9.76 -5.20
N VAL A 89 12.59 -9.89 -6.48
CA VAL A 89 13.28 -8.85 -7.26
C VAL A 89 12.51 -8.53 -8.53
N TYR A 90 12.30 -7.25 -8.79
CA TYR A 90 11.83 -6.72 -10.06
C TYR A 90 12.98 -5.97 -10.72
N ASP A 91 13.45 -6.48 -11.84
CA ASP A 91 14.57 -5.92 -12.60
C ASP A 91 14.14 -5.30 -13.94
N GLN A 92 12.84 -4.95 -14.06
CA GLN A 92 12.15 -4.44 -15.26
C GLN A 92 11.86 -5.48 -16.35
N GLN A 93 12.66 -6.54 -16.45
CA GLN A 93 12.44 -7.60 -17.43
C GLN A 93 11.71 -8.80 -16.81
N TYR A 94 12.12 -9.16 -15.60
CA TYR A 94 11.61 -10.30 -14.87
C TYR A 94 11.21 -9.90 -13.46
N GLN A 95 10.25 -10.67 -12.94
CA GLN A 95 10.15 -10.84 -11.50
C GLN A 95 10.83 -12.15 -11.12
N TRP A 96 11.76 -12.07 -10.17
CA TRP A 96 12.43 -13.21 -9.57
C TRP A 96 11.90 -13.45 -8.17
N ILE A 97 11.75 -14.72 -7.81
CA ILE A 97 11.34 -15.15 -6.48
C ILE A 97 12.30 -16.24 -6.05
N GLU A 98 13.04 -16.00 -4.98
CA GLU A 98 13.98 -16.93 -4.39
C GLU A 98 13.48 -17.35 -3.01
N GLU A 99 13.25 -18.65 -2.85
CA GLU A 99 12.83 -19.27 -1.60
C GLU A 99 13.67 -20.51 -1.34
N ALA A 100 14.45 -20.50 -0.26
CA ALA A 100 15.35 -21.58 0.12
C ALA A 100 16.30 -22.00 -1.03
N ASN A 101 16.02 -23.12 -1.71
CA ASN A 101 16.81 -23.66 -2.81
C ASN A 101 16.06 -23.63 -4.17
N MET A 102 14.99 -22.84 -4.26
CA MET A 102 14.17 -22.70 -5.46
C MET A 102 14.20 -21.26 -5.95
N VAL A 103 14.27 -21.12 -7.28
CA VAL A 103 14.19 -19.82 -7.95
C VAL A 103 13.08 -19.91 -8.97
N TYR A 104 12.11 -19.01 -8.86
CA TYR A 104 11.07 -18.82 -9.84
C TYR A 104 11.31 -17.54 -10.62
N LYS A 105 10.91 -17.54 -11.89
CA LYS A 105 10.95 -16.36 -12.75
C LYS A 105 9.61 -16.14 -13.43
N VAL A 106 9.27 -14.88 -13.63
CA VAL A 106 8.11 -14.43 -14.40
C VAL A 106 8.58 -13.38 -15.42
N ASP A 107 8.35 -13.61 -16.71
CA ASP A 107 8.62 -12.63 -17.77
C ASP A 107 7.55 -11.53 -17.75
N LEU A 108 7.96 -10.31 -17.37
CA LEU A 108 7.05 -9.17 -17.23
C LEU A 108 6.47 -8.72 -18.58
N SER A 109 7.14 -8.98 -19.70
CA SER A 109 6.63 -8.67 -21.04
C SER A 109 5.45 -9.55 -21.46
N LYS A 110 5.34 -10.75 -20.85
CA LYS A 110 4.29 -11.73 -21.11
C LYS A 110 3.09 -11.56 -20.19
N ILE A 111 3.21 -10.75 -19.13
CA ILE A 111 2.08 -10.28 -18.33
C ILE A 111 1.33 -9.20 -19.13
N LYS A 112 0.77 -9.57 -20.29
CA LYS A 112 -0.17 -8.70 -21.01
C LYS A 112 -1.50 -8.76 -20.26
N GLN A 113 -1.86 -7.65 -19.61
CA GLN A 113 -3.16 -7.38 -18.99
C GLN A 113 -3.80 -8.57 -18.25
N ARG A 114 -3.49 -8.66 -16.95
CA ARG A 114 -4.33 -9.21 -15.85
C ARG A 114 -5.48 -10.11 -16.31
N THR A 115 -5.29 -11.42 -16.16
CA THR A 115 -6.29 -12.47 -16.39
C THR A 115 -7.66 -12.13 -15.77
N PRO A 116 -8.78 -12.30 -16.49
CA PRO A 116 -10.15 -11.97 -16.04
C PRO A 116 -10.58 -12.64 -14.72
N GLU A 117 -10.00 -13.81 -14.41
CA GLU A 117 -10.39 -14.64 -13.28
C GLU A 117 -9.68 -14.27 -11.97
N ARG A 118 -8.64 -13.41 -12.02
CA ARG A 118 -7.83 -13.02 -10.85
C ARG A 118 -7.35 -11.58 -10.95
N PRO A 119 -8.15 -10.61 -10.46
CA PRO A 119 -7.82 -9.19 -10.56
C PRO A 119 -6.56 -8.74 -9.85
N PHE A 120 -6.23 -9.48 -8.80
CA PHE A 120 -5.10 -9.29 -7.92
C PHE A 120 -4.46 -10.65 -7.72
N ASN A 121 -3.67 -11.12 -8.68
CA ASN A 121 -2.70 -12.13 -8.34
C ASN A 121 -1.54 -11.45 -7.58
N THR A 122 -1.72 -11.27 -6.28
CA THR A 122 -0.70 -10.75 -5.36
C THR A 122 0.40 -11.76 -5.07
N ASP A 123 0.26 -13.01 -5.50
CA ASP A 123 1.26 -14.07 -5.27
C ASP A 123 2.59 -13.69 -5.90
N TYR A 124 2.55 -12.83 -6.92
CA TYR A 124 3.71 -12.24 -7.56
C TYR A 124 3.92 -10.78 -7.16
N SER A 125 2.88 -9.94 -6.98
CA SER A 125 3.04 -8.48 -6.88
C SER A 125 3.25 -7.88 -5.48
N LEU A 126 3.40 -8.68 -4.41
CA LEU A 126 3.44 -8.18 -3.01
C LEU A 126 4.50 -7.10 -2.74
N ALA A 127 5.52 -7.03 -3.58
CA ALA A 127 6.64 -6.14 -3.39
C ALA A 127 6.58 -4.89 -4.28
N GLY A 128 5.67 -4.80 -5.27
CA GLY A 128 5.54 -3.64 -6.17
C GLY A 128 5.11 -2.34 -5.50
N GLY A 129 6.08 -1.59 -4.98
CA GLY A 129 6.00 -0.17 -4.62
C GLY A 129 4.92 0.20 -3.60
N LEU A 130 5.06 -0.26 -2.36
CA LEU A 130 4.12 0.05 -1.27
C LEU A 130 3.92 1.56 -1.02
N LEU A 131 4.90 2.39 -1.39
CA LEU A 131 4.82 3.86 -1.28
C LEU A 131 4.28 4.53 -2.57
N SER A 132 4.80 4.18 -3.75
CA SER A 132 4.46 4.84 -5.02
C SER A 132 4.29 3.93 -6.24
N GLY A 133 4.27 2.61 -6.06
CA GLY A 133 4.12 1.61 -7.13
C GLY A 133 2.76 1.74 -7.79
N GLU A 134 2.77 1.88 -9.10
CA GLU A 134 1.67 2.46 -9.85
C GLU A 134 0.44 1.57 -10.01
N ASP A 135 0.50 0.30 -9.56
CA ASP A 135 -0.47 -0.72 -9.95
C ASP A 135 -0.92 -1.67 -8.82
N TYR A 136 -0.71 -1.31 -7.56
CA TYR A 136 -1.25 -2.08 -6.41
C TYR A 136 -2.29 -1.28 -5.63
N VAL A 137 -3.44 -1.91 -5.35
CA VAL A 137 -4.60 -1.20 -4.75
C VAL A 137 -4.43 -0.97 -3.24
N GLY A 138 -3.45 -1.64 -2.62
CA GLY A 138 -3.04 -1.38 -1.24
C GLY A 138 -1.91 -0.35 -1.07
N THR A 139 -1.42 0.30 -2.14
CA THR A 139 -0.37 1.33 -1.98
C THR A 139 -0.93 2.60 -1.36
N ILE A 140 -0.05 3.38 -0.72
CA ILE A 140 -0.46 4.65 -0.11
C ILE A 140 -1.10 5.57 -1.16
N LYS A 141 -0.51 5.71 -2.35
CA LYS A 141 -1.05 6.56 -3.43
C LYS A 141 -2.45 6.13 -3.86
N THR A 142 -2.69 4.83 -4.00
CA THR A 142 -4.03 4.32 -4.32
C THR A 142 -5.02 4.59 -3.20
N ILE A 143 -4.64 4.36 -1.95
CA ILE A 143 -5.51 4.62 -0.79
C ILE A 143 -5.92 6.09 -0.73
N LEU A 144 -4.98 7.02 -0.95
CA LEU A 144 -5.26 8.46 -1.00
C LEU A 144 -6.24 8.83 -2.14
N SER A 145 -6.17 8.10 -3.25
CA SER A 145 -6.98 8.35 -4.45
C SER A 145 -8.40 7.80 -4.37
N ILE A 146 -8.61 6.63 -3.78
CA ILE A 146 -9.89 5.90 -3.87
C ILE A 146 -10.72 5.88 -2.59
N TYR A 147 -10.20 6.37 -1.45
CA TYR A 147 -10.95 6.46 -0.20
C TYR A 147 -11.42 7.88 0.10
N ASP A 148 -12.61 8.02 0.68
CA ASP A 148 -13.12 9.28 1.22
C ASP A 148 -12.56 9.51 2.63
N LEU A 149 -11.29 9.93 2.67
CA LEU A 149 -10.52 10.15 3.88
C LEU A 149 -10.94 11.43 4.60
N LYS A 150 -10.86 11.41 5.94
CA LYS A 150 -10.96 12.59 6.80
C LYS A 150 -9.72 12.68 7.68
N ALA A 151 -9.11 13.86 7.71
CA ALA A 151 -7.95 14.13 8.55
C ALA A 151 -8.37 14.47 9.99
N SER A 152 -7.62 13.95 10.94
CA SER A 152 -7.59 14.38 12.33
C SER A 152 -6.13 14.59 12.72
N CYS A 153 -5.84 15.71 13.38
CA CYS A 153 -4.47 16.05 13.76
C CYS A 153 -4.34 16.18 15.26
N LYS A 154 -3.41 15.43 15.82
CA LYS A 154 -3.14 15.42 17.26
C LYS A 154 -1.64 15.32 17.50
N GLY A 155 -1.06 16.33 18.15
CA GLY A 155 0.38 16.38 18.41
C GLY A 155 1.19 16.31 17.11
N LYS A 156 2.11 15.34 17.03
CA LYS A 156 2.99 15.09 15.87
C LYS A 156 2.42 14.11 14.83
N GLU A 157 1.17 13.67 15.03
CA GLU A 157 0.54 12.67 14.19
C GLU A 157 -0.69 13.25 13.47
N ILE A 158 -0.81 12.87 12.21
CA ILE A 158 -2.01 13.06 11.39
C ILE A 158 -2.62 11.68 11.15
N THR A 159 -3.90 11.53 11.47
CA THR A 159 -4.67 10.34 11.12
C THR A 159 -5.60 10.65 9.96
N LEU A 160 -5.50 9.90 8.87
CA LEU A 160 -6.47 9.91 7.76
C LEU A 160 -7.32 8.66 7.86
N LYS A 161 -8.63 8.79 7.99
CA LYS A 161 -9.56 7.65 8.08
C LYS A 161 -10.75 7.83 7.16
N GLY A 162 -11.15 6.78 6.45
CA GLY A 162 -12.25 6.86 5.49
C GLY A 162 -12.77 5.50 5.05
N ASN A 163 -13.84 5.54 4.27
CA ASN A 163 -14.38 4.38 3.55
C ASN A 163 -13.95 4.45 2.09
N ILE A 164 -13.88 3.30 1.43
CA ILE A 164 -13.66 3.24 -0.01
C ILE A 164 -14.80 3.97 -0.74
N ASN A 165 -14.44 4.76 -1.75
CA ASN A 165 -15.39 5.39 -2.65
C ASN A 165 -15.48 4.54 -3.91
N ILE A 166 -16.64 3.90 -4.11
CA ILE A 166 -16.88 2.96 -5.21
C ILE A 166 -16.67 3.62 -6.56
N GLU A 167 -17.15 4.86 -6.75
CA GLU A 167 -17.03 5.56 -8.02
C GLU A 167 -15.56 5.89 -8.35
N LYS A 168 -14.80 6.38 -7.36
CA LYS A 168 -13.35 6.63 -7.53
C LYS A 168 -12.60 5.34 -7.80
N PHE A 169 -12.96 4.26 -7.13
CA PHE A 169 -12.32 2.97 -7.34
C PHE A 169 -12.64 2.39 -8.73
N THR A 170 -13.90 2.44 -9.17
CA THR A 170 -14.29 2.06 -10.55
C THR A 170 -13.54 2.89 -11.59
N LYS A 171 -13.40 4.21 -11.38
CA LYS A 171 -12.63 5.05 -12.30
C LYS A 171 -11.14 4.66 -12.31
N TYR A 172 -10.56 4.35 -11.15
CA TYR A 172 -9.19 3.88 -11.04
C TYR A 172 -8.97 2.58 -11.82
N THR A 173 -9.89 1.61 -11.68
CA THR A 173 -9.80 0.31 -12.39
C THR A 173 -10.00 0.45 -13.91
N GLN A 174 -10.84 1.39 -14.36
CA GLN A 174 -11.03 1.70 -15.78
C GLN A 174 -9.78 2.29 -16.43
N ILE A 175 -9.15 3.29 -15.79
CA ILE A 175 -7.92 3.91 -16.31
C ILE A 175 -6.80 2.87 -16.48
N ARG A 176 -6.76 1.89 -15.56
CA ARG A 176 -5.74 0.83 -15.56
C ARG A 176 -6.10 -0.40 -16.40
N GLN A 177 -7.17 -0.33 -17.20
CA GLN A 177 -7.60 -1.38 -18.14
C GLN A 177 -7.64 -2.78 -17.50
N LEU A 178 -8.25 -2.89 -16.32
CA LEU A 178 -8.50 -4.21 -15.72
C LEU A 178 -9.58 -4.91 -16.56
N ASN A 179 -9.21 -5.94 -17.33
CA ASN A 179 -10.10 -6.73 -18.21
C ASN A 179 -11.01 -7.69 -17.42
N ILE A 180 -11.72 -7.15 -16.43
CA ILE A 180 -12.47 -7.91 -15.43
C ILE A 180 -13.88 -7.33 -15.39
N PRO A 181 -14.93 -8.15 -15.23
CA PRO A 181 -16.27 -7.64 -14.95
C PRO A 181 -16.22 -6.66 -13.77
N GLN A 182 -16.22 -5.36 -14.07
CA GLN A 182 -15.78 -4.34 -13.12
C GLN A 182 -16.68 -4.27 -11.91
N ASP A 183 -17.97 -4.52 -12.08
CA ASP A 183 -18.97 -4.35 -11.04
C ASP A 183 -18.84 -5.36 -9.91
N ASP A 184 -18.65 -6.65 -10.22
CA ASP A 184 -18.53 -7.69 -9.20
C ASP A 184 -17.17 -7.61 -8.49
N PHE A 185 -16.12 -7.31 -9.25
CA PHE A 185 -14.79 -7.11 -8.72
C PHE A 185 -14.71 -5.92 -7.75
N VAL A 186 -15.21 -4.75 -8.18
CA VAL A 186 -15.20 -3.53 -7.37
C VAL A 186 -15.99 -3.75 -6.08
N LYS A 187 -17.15 -4.42 -6.17
CA LYS A 187 -17.98 -4.75 -4.99
C LYS A 187 -17.28 -5.73 -4.05
N GLN A 188 -16.69 -6.80 -4.56
CA GLN A 188 -15.97 -7.78 -3.74
C GLN A 188 -14.81 -7.11 -2.99
N PHE A 189 -13.96 -6.37 -3.70
CA PHE A 189 -12.83 -5.68 -3.06
C PHE A 189 -13.29 -4.64 -2.03
N ALA A 190 -14.32 -3.85 -2.37
CA ALA A 190 -14.87 -2.86 -1.46
C ALA A 190 -15.48 -3.48 -0.19
N ASN A 191 -15.94 -4.73 -0.26
CA ASN A 191 -16.34 -5.50 0.91
C ASN A 191 -15.12 -6.00 1.69
N THR A 192 -14.07 -6.48 1.01
CA THR A 192 -12.86 -7.02 1.63
C THR A 192 -12.08 -5.97 2.40
N LEU A 193 -11.86 -4.78 1.83
CA LEU A 193 -11.03 -3.71 2.39
C LEU A 193 -11.80 -2.38 2.48
N LYS A 194 -12.99 -2.44 3.07
CA LYS A 194 -13.98 -1.35 3.13
C LYS A 194 -13.45 -0.03 3.69
N THR A 195 -12.59 -0.08 4.69
CA THR A 195 -12.14 1.09 5.43
C THR A 195 -10.62 1.19 5.42
N ALA A 196 -10.10 2.41 5.33
CA ALA A 196 -8.68 2.69 5.44
C ALA A 196 -8.41 3.62 6.63
N THR A 197 -7.30 3.40 7.31
CA THR A 197 -6.75 4.32 8.31
C THR A 197 -5.25 4.44 8.11
N LEU A 198 -4.74 5.65 7.91
CA LEU A 198 -3.32 5.96 7.82
C LEU A 198 -2.92 6.82 9.03
N SER A 199 -1.78 6.51 9.61
CA SER A 199 -1.06 7.31 10.59
C SER A 199 0.16 7.91 9.92
N VAL A 200 0.26 9.23 9.94
CA VAL A 200 1.23 10.01 9.18
C VAL A 200 1.99 10.93 10.12
N ASN A 201 3.32 10.97 10.00
CA ASN A 201 4.14 11.92 10.71
C ASN A 201 3.89 13.34 10.15
N LYS A 202 3.52 14.28 11.02
CA LYS A 202 3.11 15.64 10.61
C LYS A 202 4.23 16.47 9.99
N ASP A 203 5.47 16.21 10.37
CA ASP A 203 6.64 16.99 9.93
C ASP A 203 7.17 16.48 8.58
N SER A 204 7.16 15.17 8.37
CA SER A 204 7.71 14.52 7.17
C SER A 204 6.67 14.08 6.13
N TYR A 205 5.38 14.05 6.51
CA TYR A 205 4.29 13.51 5.71
C TYR A 205 4.48 12.03 5.28
N LEU A 206 5.32 11.29 6.01
CA LEU A 206 5.52 9.85 5.81
C LEU A 206 4.51 9.03 6.63
N VAL A 207 4.05 7.94 6.04
CA VAL A 207 3.14 7.00 6.71
C VAL A 207 3.94 6.14 7.69
N ASN A 208 3.58 6.16 8.97
CA ASN A 208 4.15 5.25 9.97
C ASN A 208 3.39 3.94 10.04
N LYS A 209 2.10 3.98 9.75
CA LYS A 209 1.20 2.84 9.80
C LYS A 209 0.04 3.05 8.87
N TYR A 210 -0.43 2.00 8.22
CA TYR A 210 -1.80 1.98 7.72
C TYR A 210 -2.51 0.67 8.04
N SER A 211 -3.84 0.71 7.99
CA SER A 211 -4.70 -0.46 8.11
C SER A 211 -5.84 -0.37 7.11
N LEU A 212 -6.15 -1.51 6.51
CA LEU A 212 -7.30 -1.74 5.66
C LEU A 212 -8.19 -2.78 6.36
N VAL A 213 -9.48 -2.49 6.49
CA VAL A 213 -10.42 -3.37 7.22
C VAL A 213 -11.75 -3.47 6.49
N GLY A 214 -12.20 -4.70 6.25
CA GLY A 214 -13.53 -5.08 5.76
C GLY A 214 -13.84 -6.51 6.23
N THR A 215 -14.04 -7.46 5.32
CA THR A 215 -14.06 -8.90 5.68
C THR A 215 -12.70 -9.38 6.14
N ASP A 216 -11.63 -8.84 5.55
CA ASP A 216 -10.26 -9.07 5.97
C ASP A 216 -9.69 -7.84 6.67
N GLN A 217 -8.61 -8.06 7.40
CA GLN A 217 -7.85 -7.02 8.07
C GLN A 217 -6.38 -7.09 7.65
N PHE A 218 -5.90 -6.01 7.08
CA PHE A 218 -4.48 -5.79 6.82
C PHE A 218 -3.98 -4.62 7.66
N LYS A 219 -2.79 -4.77 8.26
CA LYS A 219 -2.07 -3.70 8.96
C LYS A 219 -0.62 -3.72 8.49
N ALA A 220 -0.06 -2.56 8.18
CA ALA A 220 1.35 -2.39 7.91
C ALA A 220 1.94 -1.30 8.81
N TYR A 221 3.13 -1.55 9.34
CA TYR A 221 3.92 -0.61 10.14
C TYR A 221 5.23 -0.36 9.41
N PHE A 222 5.56 0.91 9.22
CA PHE A 222 6.71 1.36 8.46
C PHE A 222 7.75 1.95 9.41
N SER A 223 9.00 1.56 9.23
CA SER A 223 10.13 2.02 10.02
C SER A 223 11.39 2.05 9.17
N HIS A 224 12.44 2.70 9.68
CA HIS A 224 13.75 2.76 9.02
C HIS A 224 13.67 3.23 7.56
N TYR A 225 12.94 4.33 7.33
CA TYR A 225 12.97 5.00 6.03
C TYR A 225 14.39 5.53 5.75
N ASP A 226 14.96 5.07 4.64
CA ASP A 226 16.17 5.60 4.05
C ASP A 226 15.87 6.05 2.61
N PHE A 227 16.39 7.21 2.23
CA PHE A 227 16.21 7.81 0.91
C PHE A 227 17.55 8.03 0.20
N ALA A 228 18.61 7.36 0.65
CA ALA A 228 19.89 7.35 -0.02
C ALA A 228 19.76 6.78 -1.45
N PRO A 229 20.55 7.30 -2.42
CA PRO A 229 20.54 6.78 -3.77
C PRO A 229 20.87 5.28 -3.82
N LEU A 230 20.03 4.52 -4.51
CA LEU A 230 20.25 3.09 -4.74
C LEU A 230 20.87 2.85 -6.12
N THR A 231 21.78 1.88 -6.23
CA THR A 231 22.34 1.44 -7.50
C THR A 231 21.47 0.33 -8.12
N ALA A 232 21.50 0.21 -9.45
CA ALA A 232 20.80 -0.88 -10.13
C ALA A 232 21.35 -2.26 -9.70
N GLU A 233 22.64 -2.36 -9.41
CA GLU A 233 23.25 -3.61 -8.93
C GLU A 233 22.67 -4.05 -7.59
N GLN A 234 22.44 -3.13 -6.65
CA GLN A 234 21.82 -3.44 -5.34
C GLN A 234 20.43 -4.05 -5.47
N LEU A 235 19.72 -3.73 -6.57
CA LEU A 235 18.36 -4.16 -6.86
C LEU A 235 18.29 -5.24 -7.94
N SER A 236 19.43 -5.73 -8.43
CA SER A 236 19.49 -6.78 -9.44
C SER A 236 19.41 -8.17 -8.80
N PHE A 237 18.81 -9.12 -9.51
CA PHE A 237 18.83 -10.53 -9.11
C PHE A 237 20.13 -11.20 -9.60
N LYS A 238 20.76 -11.99 -8.73
CA LYS A 238 21.93 -12.80 -9.08
C LYS A 238 21.58 -14.26 -8.84
N LEU A 239 21.44 -15.03 -9.92
CA LEU A 239 21.10 -16.46 -9.84
C LEU A 239 22.15 -17.23 -9.01
N PRO A 240 21.75 -17.92 -7.92
CA PRO A 240 22.66 -18.75 -7.16
C PRO A 240 23.26 -19.88 -8.01
N LYS A 241 24.53 -20.21 -7.77
CA LYS A 241 25.23 -21.26 -8.51
C LYS A 241 24.53 -22.61 -8.33
N GLY A 242 24.31 -23.30 -9.44
CA GLY A 242 23.72 -24.65 -9.45
C GLY A 242 22.19 -24.69 -9.40
N LEU A 243 21.52 -23.52 -9.38
CA LEU A 243 20.07 -23.45 -9.51
C LEU A 243 19.65 -23.14 -10.94
N THR A 244 18.54 -23.75 -11.37
CA THR A 244 17.88 -23.45 -12.65
C THR A 244 16.54 -22.78 -12.33
N PRO A 245 16.27 -21.57 -12.85
CA PRO A 245 14.99 -20.91 -12.62
C PRO A 245 13.82 -21.71 -13.20
N ILE A 246 12.76 -21.88 -12.41
CA ILE A 246 11.47 -22.43 -12.82
C ILE A 246 10.65 -21.30 -13.46
N ASP A 247 10.24 -21.49 -14.71
CA ASP A 247 9.47 -20.49 -15.45
C ASP A 247 7.97 -20.60 -15.14
N ILE A 248 7.49 -19.72 -14.27
CA ILE A 248 6.07 -19.69 -13.88
C ILE A 248 5.31 -18.56 -14.58
N THR A 249 5.87 -18.05 -15.68
CA THR A 249 5.19 -17.08 -16.55
C THR A 249 3.86 -17.67 -17.03
N PRO A 250 2.75 -16.91 -17.04
CA PRO A 250 1.48 -17.39 -17.58
C PRO A 250 1.63 -17.96 -19.00
N GLY A 251 1.21 -19.22 -19.19
CA GLY A 251 1.35 -19.96 -20.44
C GLY A 251 2.67 -20.75 -20.60
N ALA A 252 3.58 -20.69 -19.62
CA ALA A 252 4.74 -21.58 -19.55
C ALA A 252 4.34 -22.98 -19.05
N PRO A 253 5.14 -24.03 -19.33
CA PRO A 253 4.86 -25.41 -18.91
C PRO A 253 4.70 -25.57 -17.38
N ASP A 254 5.47 -24.80 -16.62
CA ASP A 254 5.48 -24.84 -15.15
C ASP A 254 4.62 -23.73 -14.53
N ALA A 255 3.77 -23.07 -15.32
CA ALA A 255 2.80 -22.11 -14.78
C ALA A 255 1.92 -22.82 -13.75
N LEU A 256 1.81 -22.23 -12.55
CA LEU A 256 0.92 -22.76 -11.52
C LEU A 256 -0.50 -22.91 -12.10
N PRO A 257 -1.16 -24.08 -11.92
CA PRO A 257 -2.50 -24.30 -12.46
C PRO A 257 -3.45 -23.24 -11.88
N VAL A 258 -4.27 -22.65 -12.75
CA VAL A 258 -5.37 -21.79 -12.31
C VAL A 258 -6.37 -22.70 -11.60
N PRO A 259 -6.66 -22.51 -10.30
CA PRO A 259 -7.78 -23.16 -9.63
C PRO A 259 -9.04 -22.91 -10.44
N ALA A 260 -9.71 -23.99 -10.85
CA ALA A 260 -11.02 -23.93 -11.47
C ALA A 260 -11.94 -23.08 -10.58
N THR A 261 -12.63 -22.11 -11.19
CA THR A 261 -13.70 -21.43 -10.48
C THR A 261 -14.92 -22.35 -10.48
N ASP A 262 -15.74 -22.34 -9.43
CA ASP A 262 -16.95 -23.18 -9.34
C ASP A 262 -17.96 -22.97 -10.50
N ASN A 263 -17.69 -22.04 -11.42
CA ASN A 263 -18.43 -21.82 -12.66
C ASN A 263 -18.01 -22.74 -13.82
N ASP A 264 -16.95 -23.55 -13.67
CA ASP A 264 -16.49 -24.50 -14.69
C ASP A 264 -17.17 -25.87 -14.59
N ILE A 265 -18.05 -26.07 -13.60
CA ILE A 265 -18.97 -27.21 -13.58
C ILE A 265 -20.09 -26.91 -14.58
N ALA A 266 -19.96 -27.43 -15.80
CA ALA A 266 -21.04 -27.45 -16.78
C ALA A 266 -22.33 -27.96 -16.10
N PRO A 267 -23.49 -27.33 -16.31
CA PRO A 267 -24.74 -27.85 -15.78
C PRO A 267 -24.92 -29.26 -16.32
N ASP A 268 -24.98 -30.22 -15.41
CA ASP A 268 -25.25 -31.61 -15.68
C ASP A 268 -26.47 -31.67 -16.61
N LYS A 269 -26.26 -32.10 -17.85
CA LYS A 269 -27.36 -32.35 -18.78
C LYS A 269 -28.10 -33.55 -18.21
N THR A 270 -29.12 -33.27 -17.40
CA THR A 270 -30.13 -34.25 -17.04
C THR A 270 -30.72 -34.81 -18.33
N THR A 271 -30.31 -36.03 -18.65
CA THR A 271 -30.92 -36.86 -19.69
C THR A 271 -32.39 -37.08 -19.28
N PRO A 272 -33.38 -36.82 -20.13
CA PRO A 272 -34.75 -37.22 -19.84
C PRO A 272 -34.82 -38.75 -19.97
N HIS A 273 -35.17 -39.43 -18.89
CA HIS A 273 -35.60 -40.81 -18.98
C HIS A 273 -37.04 -40.84 -19.51
N ASN A 274 -37.24 -41.57 -20.61
CA ASN A 274 -38.53 -42.06 -21.06
C ASN A 274 -39.19 -42.95 -20.00
#